data_AF-A0A527ZBF7-F1
#
_entry.id   AF-A0A527ZBF7-F1
#
_cell.length_a   1.000
_cell.length_b   1.000
_cell.length_c   1.000
_cell.angle_alpha   90.00
_cell.angle_beta   90.00
_cell.angle_gamma   90.00
#
_symmetry.space_group_name_H-M   'P 1'
#
loop_
_entity.id
_entity.type
_entity.pdbx_description
1 polymer ?
#
loop_
_entity_poly.entity_id
_entity_poly.type
_entity_poly.pdbx_seq_one_letter_code
_entity_poly.pdbx_strand_id
1 'polypeptide(L)'
;MTGKTAFETRYGFARNEVLLGNWRESPFNRWSFQNVGELVPSAGIAAMPGNGELPAQDSDGLLDEKVALAGGAETVAAFLTRSDTDALTIMKAGKFVGDWFAPHM
;
A
#
# COMPACT_ATOMS: atom_id res chain seq x y z
N MET A 1 32.24 2.86 2.13
CA MET A 1 31.12 2.28 2.90
C MET A 1 30.24 1.54 1.92
N THR A 2 30.26 0.21 1.95
CA THR A 2 29.53 -0.67 1.02
C THR A 2 28.46 -1.43 1.79
N GLY A 3 27.30 -0.81 1.96
CA GLY A 3 26.11 -1.42 2.56
C GLY A 3 24.87 -0.89 1.84
N LYS A 4 23.82 -1.71 1.78
CA LYS A 4 22.53 -1.27 1.24
C LYS A 4 22.00 -0.11 2.06
N THR A 5 21.45 0.89 1.37
CA THR A 5 20.70 1.98 2.00
C THR A 5 19.42 1.45 2.66
N ALA A 6 18.82 2.24 3.54
CA ALA A 6 17.50 1.92 4.11
C ALA A 6 16.44 1.77 3.02
N PHE A 7 16.53 2.59 1.96
CA PHE A 7 15.64 2.51 0.79
C PHE A 7 15.78 1.16 0.08
N GLU A 8 17.00 0.77 -0.28
CA GLU A 8 17.27 -0.51 -0.96
C GLU A 8 16.87 -1.71 -0.09
N THR A 9 16.98 -1.57 1.24
CA THR A 9 16.54 -2.61 2.18
C THR A 9 15.01 -2.75 2.18
N ARG A 10 14.26 -1.65 2.11
CA ARG A 10 12.78 -1.66 2.11
C ARG A 10 12.19 -2.08 0.77
N TYR A 11 12.72 -1.57 -0.34
CA TYR A 11 12.10 -1.72 -1.67
C TYR A 11 12.79 -2.72 -2.59
N GLY A 12 14.04 -3.12 -2.28
CA GLY A 12 14.78 -4.12 -3.07
C GLY A 12 15.47 -3.58 -4.33
N PHE A 13 15.42 -2.27 -4.59
CA PHE A 13 16.09 -1.58 -5.71
C PHE A 13 16.65 -0.22 -5.23
N ALA A 14 17.56 0.37 -6.00
CA ALA A 14 18.17 1.65 -5.64
C ALA A 14 17.26 2.84 -5.99
N ARG A 15 17.24 3.88 -5.15
CA ARG A 15 16.32 5.02 -5.33
C ARG A 15 16.50 5.72 -6.68
N ASN A 16 17.73 5.78 -7.19
CA ASN A 16 18.06 6.41 -8.48
C ASN A 16 17.68 5.57 -9.71
N GLU A 17 17.19 4.33 -9.53
CA GLU A 17 16.66 3.49 -10.60
C GLU A 17 15.18 3.79 -10.89
N VAL A 18 14.50 4.56 -10.03
CA VAL A 18 13.13 5.04 -10.29
C VAL A 18 13.19 6.26 -11.20
N LEU A 19 12.70 6.09 -12.42
CA LEU A 19 12.76 7.07 -13.49
C LEU A 19 11.33 7.39 -14.00
N LEU A 20 11.18 8.53 -14.66
CA LEU A 20 9.92 8.90 -15.30
C LEU A 20 9.45 7.88 -16.35
N GLY A 21 10.39 7.13 -16.96
CA GLY A 21 10.06 6.11 -17.95
C GLY A 21 9.56 4.77 -17.37
N ASN A 22 9.88 4.45 -16.12
CA ASN A 22 9.65 3.12 -15.54
C ASN A 22 8.85 3.13 -14.24
N TRP A 23 8.46 4.31 -13.71
CA TRP A 23 7.83 4.40 -12.39
C TRP A 23 6.54 3.60 -12.25
N ARG A 24 5.84 3.28 -13.34
CA ARG A 24 4.62 2.46 -13.33
C ARG A 24 4.88 0.95 -13.38
N GLU A 25 6.12 0.55 -13.63
CA GLU A 25 6.52 -0.84 -13.78
C GLU A 25 6.95 -1.44 -12.43
N SER A 26 6.77 -2.75 -12.28
CA SER A 26 7.32 -3.47 -11.13
C SER A 26 8.84 -3.61 -11.27
N PRO A 27 9.62 -3.43 -10.19
CA PRO A 27 9.20 -3.18 -8.80
C PRO A 27 9.06 -1.69 -8.43
N PHE A 28 9.37 -0.77 -9.35
CA PHE A 28 9.46 0.68 -9.08
C PHE A 28 8.13 1.29 -8.62
N ASN A 29 7.01 0.74 -9.10
CA ASN A 29 5.66 1.15 -8.72
C ASN A 29 5.35 1.04 -7.22
N ARG A 30 6.01 0.12 -6.50
CA ARG A 30 5.83 -0.06 -5.04
C ARG A 30 6.21 1.19 -4.23
N TRP A 31 7.21 1.94 -4.69
CA TRP A 31 7.56 3.22 -4.07
C TRP A 31 6.86 4.39 -4.78
N SER A 32 6.84 4.38 -6.11
CA SER A 32 6.42 5.56 -6.87
C SER A 32 4.93 5.88 -6.73
N PHE A 33 4.06 4.89 -6.52
CA PHE A 33 2.62 5.16 -6.37
C PHE A 33 2.30 5.89 -5.07
N GLN A 34 3.14 5.73 -4.04
CA GLN A 34 3.05 6.46 -2.79
C GLN A 34 3.77 7.83 -2.83
N ASN A 35 4.59 8.07 -3.86
CA ASN A 35 5.49 9.24 -3.94
C ASN A 35 5.47 9.91 -5.33
N VAL A 36 4.36 9.79 -6.07
CA VAL A 36 4.27 10.18 -7.50
C VAL A 36 4.57 11.66 -7.74
N GLY A 37 4.32 12.51 -6.73
CA GLY A 37 4.63 13.94 -6.78
C GLY A 37 6.12 14.26 -6.92
N GLU A 38 7.01 13.32 -6.62
CA GLU A 38 8.45 13.47 -6.86
C GLU A 38 8.84 13.22 -8.33
N LEU A 39 7.96 12.62 -9.12
CA LEU A 39 8.25 12.19 -10.50
C LEU A 39 7.41 12.94 -11.53
N VAL A 40 6.15 13.22 -11.20
CA VAL A 40 5.18 13.85 -12.09
C VAL A 40 4.71 15.15 -11.46
N PRO A 41 4.73 16.28 -12.19
CA PRO A 41 4.16 17.54 -11.71
C PRO A 41 2.74 17.33 -11.21
N SER A 42 2.51 17.68 -9.95
CA SER A 42 1.25 17.42 -9.24
C SER A 42 0.72 18.71 -8.65
N ALA A 43 -0.59 18.92 -8.78
CA ALA A 43 -1.29 20.02 -8.13
C ALA A 43 -1.85 19.55 -6.78
N GLY A 44 -1.63 20.34 -5.73
CA GLY A 44 -2.21 20.05 -4.42
C GLY A 44 -3.73 20.28 -4.41
N ILE A 45 -4.46 19.36 -3.80
CA ILE A 45 -5.90 19.49 -3.53
C ILE A 45 -6.05 19.64 -2.02
N ALA A 46 -6.54 20.79 -1.57
CA ALA A 46 -6.71 21.05 -0.14
C ALA A 46 -7.86 20.20 0.43
N ALA A 47 -7.61 19.55 1.57
CA ALA A 47 -8.64 18.85 2.31
C ALA A 47 -9.63 19.83 2.97
N MET A 48 -10.90 19.44 3.11
CA MET A 48 -11.85 20.24 3.87
C MET A 48 -11.49 20.24 5.36
N PRO A 49 -11.48 21.39 6.04
CA PRO A 49 -11.28 21.45 7.48
C PRO A 49 -12.40 20.71 8.23
N GLY A 50 -12.04 20.01 9.32
CA GLY A 50 -13.01 19.54 10.33
C GLY A 50 -13.46 18.09 10.24
N ASN A 51 -13.10 17.35 9.20
CA ASN A 51 -13.33 15.89 9.16
C ASN A 51 -12.03 15.18 9.57
N GLY A 52 -11.85 14.99 10.88
CA GLY A 52 -10.80 14.11 11.38
C GLY A 52 -11.10 12.67 10.97
N GLU A 53 -10.09 11.97 10.44
CA GLU A 53 -10.20 10.54 10.20
C GLU A 53 -10.32 9.79 11.54
N LEU A 54 -11.12 8.72 11.54
CA LEU A 54 -11.15 7.83 12.69
C LEU A 54 -9.79 7.11 12.80
N PRO A 55 -9.33 6.78 14.02
CA PRO A 55 -8.14 5.96 14.17
C PRO A 55 -8.30 4.63 13.42
N ALA A 56 -7.18 4.11 12.88
CA ALA A 56 -7.14 2.79 12.28
C ALA A 56 -7.76 1.77 13.24
N GLN A 57 -8.63 0.92 12.71
CA GLN A 57 -9.28 -0.13 13.47
C GLN A 57 -8.76 -1.49 13.06
N ASP A 58 -8.68 -2.35 14.06
CA ASP A 58 -8.20 -3.71 13.91
C ASP A 58 -9.09 -4.50 12.93
N SER A 59 -8.44 -5.21 12.01
CA SER A 59 -9.07 -6.08 11.04
C SER A 59 -8.68 -7.55 11.21
N ASP A 60 -7.99 -7.91 12.30
CA ASP A 60 -7.37 -9.24 12.53
C ASP A 60 -8.35 -10.40 12.28
N GLY A 61 -9.60 -10.28 12.73
CA GLY A 61 -10.62 -11.31 12.50
C GLY A 61 -10.96 -11.55 11.03
N LEU A 62 -10.85 -10.54 10.16
CA LEU A 62 -11.07 -10.67 8.73
C LEU A 62 -9.83 -11.19 8.00
N LEU A 63 -8.63 -10.87 8.48
CA LEU A 63 -7.37 -11.25 7.83
C LEU A 63 -7.17 -12.77 7.77
N ASP A 64 -7.68 -13.49 8.76
CA ASP A 64 -7.65 -14.94 8.84
C ASP A 64 -8.78 -15.65 8.07
N GLU A 65 -9.81 -14.91 7.64
CA GLU A 65 -10.90 -15.46 6.86
C GLU A 65 -10.41 -15.99 5.50
N LYS A 66 -11.05 -17.06 5.02
CA LYS A 66 -10.69 -17.66 3.74
C LYS A 66 -11.57 -17.13 2.61
N VAL A 67 -10.91 -16.72 1.53
CA VAL A 67 -11.56 -16.36 0.27
C VAL A 67 -11.36 -17.48 -0.75
N ALA A 68 -12.44 -17.88 -1.43
CA ALA A 68 -12.38 -18.88 -2.48
C ALA A 68 -11.99 -18.22 -3.80
N LEU A 69 -10.85 -18.65 -4.36
CA LEU A 69 -10.34 -18.16 -5.65
C LEU A 69 -10.21 -19.33 -6.64
N ALA A 70 -10.07 -19.02 -7.92
CA ALA A 70 -9.90 -20.02 -8.97
C ALA A 70 -8.70 -20.96 -8.72
N GLY A 71 -7.65 -20.46 -8.07
CA GLY A 71 -6.44 -21.23 -7.73
C GLY A 71 -6.49 -21.98 -6.40
N GLY A 72 -7.65 -21.97 -5.71
CA GLY A 72 -7.79 -22.51 -4.36
C GLY A 72 -8.11 -21.42 -3.33
N ALA A 73 -8.50 -21.85 -2.13
CA ALA A 73 -8.79 -20.93 -1.05
C ALA A 73 -7.50 -20.48 -0.34
N GLU A 74 -7.38 -19.18 -0.06
CA GLU A 74 -6.32 -18.59 0.75
C GLU A 74 -6.92 -17.63 1.78
N THR A 75 -6.14 -17.22 2.79
CA THR A 75 -6.61 -16.20 3.74
C THR A 75 -6.66 -14.83 3.08
N VAL A 76 -7.47 -13.91 3.61
CA VAL A 76 -7.49 -12.51 3.15
C VAL A 76 -6.09 -11.89 3.24
N ALA A 77 -5.36 -12.10 4.34
CA ALA A 77 -3.98 -11.60 4.48
C ALA A 77 -3.03 -12.12 3.40
N ALA A 78 -3.11 -13.42 3.08
CA ALA A 78 -2.29 -14.03 2.03
C ALA A 78 -2.62 -13.44 0.66
N PHE A 79 -3.92 -13.26 0.38
CA PHE A 79 -4.38 -12.62 -0.86
C PHE A 79 -3.83 -11.20 -1.00
N LEU A 80 -3.98 -10.35 0.03
CA LEU A 80 -3.53 -8.95 0.00
C LEU A 80 -2.01 -8.84 -0.19
N THR A 81 -1.25 -9.72 0.46
CA THR A 81 0.21 -9.77 0.30
C THR A 81 0.60 -10.21 -1.10
N ARG A 82 -0.04 -11.26 -1.63
CA ARG A 82 0.26 -11.82 -2.96
C ARG A 82 -0.12 -10.87 -4.09
N SER A 83 -1.11 -10.00 -3.87
CA SER A 83 -1.57 -9.01 -4.85
C SER A 83 -0.83 -7.67 -4.78
N ASP A 84 0.25 -7.55 -3.99
CA ASP A 84 0.98 -6.30 -3.76
C ASP A 84 0.04 -5.15 -3.28
N THR A 85 -0.96 -5.46 -2.45
CA THR A 85 -1.85 -4.43 -1.89
C THR A 85 -1.08 -3.59 -0.87
N ASP A 86 -1.16 -2.27 -0.96
CA ASP A 86 -0.55 -1.34 0.01
C ASP A 86 -1.47 -1.07 1.21
N ALA A 87 -2.76 -0.83 0.96
CA ALA A 87 -3.75 -0.52 1.99
C ALA A 87 -5.15 -0.99 1.60
N LEU A 88 -5.95 -1.38 2.58
CA LEU A 88 -7.37 -1.74 2.46
C LEU A 88 -8.16 -1.13 3.62
N THR A 89 -9.22 -0.38 3.29
CA THR A 89 -10.17 0.17 4.27
C THR A 89 -11.54 -0.49 4.10
N ILE A 90 -12.15 -0.90 5.21
CA ILE A 90 -13.44 -1.61 5.22
C ILE A 90 -14.48 -0.75 5.92
N MET A 91 -15.62 -0.58 5.25
CA MET A 91 -16.77 0.14 5.79
C MET A 91 -18.06 -0.67 5.62
N LYS A 92 -18.96 -0.58 6.61
CA LYS A 92 -20.29 -1.20 6.57
C LYS A 92 -21.34 -0.21 7.04
N ALA A 93 -22.37 0.02 6.22
CA ALA A 93 -23.45 0.96 6.50
C ALA A 93 -22.95 2.37 6.90
N GLY A 94 -21.96 2.88 6.17
CA GLY A 94 -21.36 4.20 6.41
C GLY A 94 -20.44 4.28 7.63
N LYS A 95 -20.21 3.17 8.34
CA LYS A 95 -19.31 3.09 9.48
C LYS A 95 -18.00 2.44 9.09
N PHE A 96 -16.91 3.01 9.58
CA PHE A 96 -15.58 2.40 9.51
C PHE A 96 -15.52 1.15 10.39
N VAL A 97 -14.93 0.08 9.88
CA VAL A 97 -14.91 -1.25 10.53
C VAL A 97 -13.48 -1.75 10.73
N GLY A 98 -12.54 -1.40 9.86
CA GLY A 98 -11.15 -1.83 9.99
C GLY A 98 -10.30 -1.39 8.82
N ASP A 99 -8.99 -1.35 9.05
CA ASP A 99 -7.97 -1.15 8.03
C ASP A 99 -6.97 -2.31 8.03
N TRP A 100 -6.32 -2.48 6.88
CA TRP A 100 -5.08 -3.23 6.77
C TRP A 100 -4.08 -2.41 5.95
N PHE A 101 -2.83 -2.41 6.39
CA PHE A 101 -1.71 -1.78 5.68
C PHE A 101 -0.61 -2.82 5.52
N ALA A 102 0.07 -2.79 4.37
CA ALA A 102 1.21 -3.66 4.14
C ALA A 102 2.35 -3.34 5.12
N PRO A 103 3.21 -4.32 5.48
CA PRO A 103 4.31 -4.09 6.43
C PRO A 103 5.32 -3.01 6.01
N HIS A 104 5.33 -2.65 4.73
CA HIS A 104 6.16 -1.59 4.16
C HIS A 104 5.42 -0.24 4.04
N MET A 105 4.29 -0.04 4.70
CA MET A 105 3.66 1.26 4.91
C MET A 105 4.10 1.83 6.24
#